data_AF-G3A753-F1
#
_entry.id   AF-G3A753-F1
#
_cell.length_a   1.000
_cell.length_b   1.000
_cell.length_c   1.000
_cell.angle_alpha   90.00
_cell.angle_beta   90.00
_cell.angle_gamma   90.00
#
_symmetry.space_group_name_H-M   'P 1'
#
loop_
_entity.id
_entity.type
_entity.pdbx_description
1 polymer ?
#
loop_
_entity_poly.entity_id
_entity_poly.type
_entity_poly.pdbx_seq_one_letter_code
_entity_poly.pdbx_strand_id
1 'polypeptide(L)' 'MITADEFLFGQGLKLEDYFIELTPVSEMLCYRNAEGRTFDLPINDAALAAAVFERLKGLGVQVVKLG' A
#
# COMPACT_ATOMS: atom_id res chain seq x y z
N MET A 1 13.66 12.22 -6.46
CA MET A 1 13.09 11.31 -5.44
C MET A 1 11.63 11.16 -5.75
N ILE A 2 11.12 9.94 -5.84
CA ILE A 2 9.69 9.67 -6.05
C ILE A 2 8.98 9.93 -4.71
N THR A 3 7.86 10.64 -4.72
CA THR A 3 7.04 10.87 -3.52
C THR A 3 6.10 9.70 -3.27
N ALA A 4 5.55 9.56 -2.06
CA ALA A 4 4.56 8.52 -1.78
C ALA A 4 3.32 8.63 -2.69
N ASP A 5 2.82 9.84 -2.93
CA ASP A 5 1.69 10.07 -3.84
C ASP A 5 2.04 9.74 -5.29
N GLU A 6 3.25 10.05 -5.76
CA GLU A 6 3.69 9.69 -7.12
C GLU A 6 3.85 8.17 -7.27
N PHE A 7 4.38 7.50 -6.24
CA PHE A 7 4.51 6.04 -6.21
C PHE A 7 3.14 5.34 -6.22
N LEU A 8 2.19 5.82 -5.43
CA LEU A 8 0.86 5.22 -5.30
C LEU A 8 -0.05 5.56 -6.49
N PHE A 9 -0.15 6.84 -6.86
CA PHE A 9 -1.21 7.30 -7.76
C PHE A 9 -0.70 7.65 -9.15
N GLY A 10 0.62 7.62 -9.39
CA GLY A 10 1.21 7.96 -10.69
C GLY A 10 0.84 7.01 -11.84
N GLN A 11 0.29 5.83 -11.53
CA GLN A 11 -0.09 4.81 -12.52
C GLN A 11 -1.61 4.64 -12.67
N GLY A 12 -2.40 5.57 -12.11
CA GLY A 12 -3.87 5.55 -12.22
C GLY A 12 -4.59 4.64 -11.22
N LEU A 13 -3.86 4.04 -10.27
CA LEU A 13 -4.44 3.41 -9.09
C LEU A 13 -5.01 4.46 -8.15
N LYS A 14 -6.02 4.07 -7.37
CA LYS A 14 -6.70 4.90 -6.39
C LYS A 14 -6.52 4.32 -5.00
N LEU A 15 -6.84 5.11 -3.96
CA LEU A 15 -6.80 4.64 -2.58
C LEU A 15 -7.59 3.35 -2.35
N GLU A 16 -8.76 3.22 -2.98
CA GLU A 16 -9.65 2.04 -2.87
C GLU A 16 -9.04 0.76 -3.45
N ASP A 17 -8.02 0.88 -4.28
CA ASP A 17 -7.28 -0.25 -4.83
C ASP A 17 -6.25 -0.78 -3.82
N TYR A 18 -5.92 -0.04 -2.75
CA TYR A 18 -4.91 -0.42 -1.76
C TYR A 18 -5.52 -0.95 -0.47
N PHE A 19 -4.82 -1.91 0.14
CA PHE A 19 -5.06 -2.33 1.51
C PHE A 19 -3.77 -2.83 2.16
N ILE A 20 -3.72 -2.79 3.48
CA ILE A 20 -2.60 -3.29 4.28
C ILE A 20 -3.03 -4.60 4.93
N GLU A 21 -2.31 -5.68 4.67
CA GLU A 21 -2.42 -6.90 5.46
C GLU A 21 -1.55 -6.77 6.72
N LEU A 22 -2.18 -6.92 7.88
CA LEU A 22 -1.53 -6.88 9.17
C LEU A 22 -1.50 -8.29 9.75
N THR A 23 -0.30 -8.84 9.86
CA THR A 23 -0.01 -10.08 10.59
C THR A 23 0.57 -9.74 11.98
N PRO A 24 0.72 -10.70 12.90
CA PRO A 24 1.34 -10.44 14.20
C PRO A 24 2.80 -9.94 14.14
N VAL A 25 3.50 -10.15 13.03
CA VAL A 25 4.95 -9.86 12.90
C VAL A 25 5.30 -8.87 11.80
N SER A 26 4.38 -8.57 10.89
CA SER A 26 4.66 -7.74 9.71
C SER A 26 3.39 -7.09 9.15
N GLU A 27 3.59 -5.93 8.51
CA GLU A 27 2.63 -5.27 7.63
C GLU A 27 3.04 -5.52 6.18
N MET A 28 2.09 -5.87 5.31
CA MET A 28 2.28 -6.01 3.86
C MET A 28 1.35 -5.05 3.14
N LEU A 29 1.89 -4.30 2.18
CA LEU A 29 1.08 -3.49 1.28
C LEU A 29 0.61 -4.35 0.12
N CYS A 30 -0.70 -4.35 -0.12
CA CYS A 30 -1.31 -5.04 -1.24
C CYS A 30 -2.10 -4.04 -2.09
N TYR A 31 -2.24 -4.34 -3.37
CA TYR A 31 -3.13 -3.61 -4.26
C TYR A 31 -3.97 -4.54 -5.13
N ARG A 32 -5.13 -4.06 -5.54
CA ARG A 32 -6.04 -4.72 -6.47
C ARG A 32 -5.93 -4.06 -7.83
N ASN A 33 -5.67 -4.85 -8.88
CA ASN A 33 -5.65 -4.32 -10.24
C ASN A 33 -7.07 -4.16 -10.80
N ALA A 34 -7.19 -3.58 -12.00
CA ALA A 34 -8.47 -3.38 -12.69
C ALA A 34 -9.26 -4.69 -12.97
N GLU A 35 -8.59 -5.85 -12.98
CA GLU A 35 -9.21 -7.16 -13.14
C GLU A 35 -9.71 -7.75 -11.81
N GLY A 36 -9.54 -7.02 -10.70
CA GLY A 36 -9.93 -7.47 -9.36
C GLY A 36 -8.92 -8.42 -8.70
N ARG A 37 -7.73 -8.60 -9.28
CA ARG A 37 -6.69 -9.48 -8.74
C ARG A 37 -5.83 -8.73 -7.72
N THR A 38 -5.55 -9.39 -6.61
CA THR A 38 -4.68 -8.88 -5.55
C THR A 38 -3.22 -9.23 -5.82
N PHE A 39 -2.33 -8.28 -5.56
CA PHE A 39 -0.88 -8.46 -5.60
C PHE A 39 -0.22 -7.80 -4.39
N ASP A 40 0.87 -8.40 -3.94
CA ASP A 40 1.77 -7.79 -2.96
C ASP A 40 2.61 -6.71 -3.62
N LEU A 41 2.84 -5.61 -2.91
CA LEU A 41 3.66 -4.50 -3.37
C LEU A 41 4.88 -4.33 -2.46
N PRO A 42 5.96 -5.09 -2.72
CA PRO A 42 7.20 -4.94 -1.96
C PRO A 42 7.88 -3.61 -2.28
N ILE A 43 8.31 -2.89 -1.24
CA ILE A 43 9.06 -1.63 -1.36
C ILE A 43 10.43 -1.83 -0.73
N ASN A 44 11.48 -1.90 -1.56
CA ASN A 44 12.85 -2.18 -1.10
C ASN A 44 13.53 -0.98 -0.42
N ASP A 45 13.08 0.24 -0.72
CA ASP A 45 13.59 1.45 -0.08
C ASP A 45 12.84 1.72 1.22
N ALA A 46 13.55 1.65 2.35
CA ALA A 46 12.94 1.78 3.68
C ALA A 46 12.30 3.15 3.94
N ALA A 47 12.88 4.23 3.40
CA ALA A 47 12.35 5.58 3.58
C ALA A 47 11.07 5.77 2.77
N LEU A 48 11.05 5.28 1.53
CA LEU A 48 9.85 5.27 0.70
C LEU A 48 8.75 4.38 1.29
N ALA A 49 9.10 3.20 1.79
CA ALA A 49 8.16 2.29 2.43
C ALA A 49 7.47 2.99 3.61
N ALA A 50 8.25 3.58 4.53
CA ALA A 50 7.71 4.31 5.67
C ALA A 50 6.77 5.45 5.24
N ALA A 51 7.18 6.25 4.25
CA ALA A 51 6.37 7.35 3.72
C ALA A 51 5.07 6.86 3.07
N VAL A 52 5.10 5.74 2.33
CA VAL A 52 3.92 5.13 1.71
C VAL A 52 2.95 4.61 2.75
N PHE A 53 3.42 3.87 3.76
CA PHE A 53 2.58 3.36 4.84
C PHE A 53 1.95 4.49 5.65
N GLU A 54 2.72 5.51 6.01
CA GLU A 54 2.21 6.69 6.71
C GLU A 54 1.13 7.40 5.88
N ARG A 55 1.40 7.60 4.58
CA ARG A 55 0.47 8.26 3.66
C ARG A 55 -0.84 7.49 3.53
N LEU A 56 -0.78 6.18 3.29
CA LEU A 56 -1.97 5.34 3.14
C LEU A 56 -2.81 5.31 4.43
N LYS A 57 -2.16 5.14 5.59
CA LYS A 57 -2.85 5.19 6.90
C LYS A 57 -3.49 6.56 7.13
N GLY A 58 -2.79 7.64 6.80
CA GLY A 58 -3.33 9.01 6.89
C GLY A 58 -4.51 9.28 5.96
N LEU A 59 -4.60 8.56 4.85
CA LEU A 59 -5.74 8.62 3.92
C LEU A 59 -6.89 7.67 4.30
N GLY A 60 -6.72 6.83 5.33
CA GLY A 60 -7.76 5.88 5.76
C GLY A 60 -7.82 4.62 4.91
N VAL A 61 -6.67 4.13 4.41
CA VAL A 61 -6.57 2.84 3.72
C VAL A 61 -7.18 1.71 4.56
N GLN A 62 -7.76 0.71 3.89
CA GLN A 62 -8.25 -0.49 4.57
C GLN A 62 -7.08 -1.27 5.18
N VAL A 63 -7.21 -1.67 6.45
CA VAL A 63 -6.28 -2.58 7.13
C VAL A 63 -6.99 -3.89 7.43
N VAL A 64 -6.49 -4.99 6.87
CA VAL A 64 -7.02 -6.34 7.02
C VAL A 64 -6.14 -7.10 7.99
N LYS A 65 -6.71 -7.53 9.12
CA LYS A 65 -5.98 -8.34 10.10
C LYS A 65 -6.04 -9.81 9.71
N LEU A 66 -4.87 -10.42 9.53
CA LEU A 66 -4.72 -11.85 9.30
C LEU A 66 -4.31 -12.50 10.62
N GLY A 67 -5.06 -13.51 11.05
CA GLY A 67 -4.92 -14.22 12.33
C GLY A 67 -4.15 -15.52 12.20
#